data_AF-A0A561XQF7-F1
#
_entry.id   AF-A0A561XQF7-F1
#
_cell.length_a   1.000
_cell.length_b   1.000
_cell.length_c   1.000
_cell.angle_alpha   90.00
_cell.angle_beta   90.00
_cell.angle_gamma   90.00
#
_symmetry.space_group_name_H-M   'P 1'
#
loop_
_entity.id
_entity.type
_entity.pdbx_description
1 polymer ?
#
loop_
_entity_poly.entity_id
_entity_poly.type
_entity_poly.pdbx_seq_one_letter_code
_entity_poly.pdbx_strand_id
1 'polypeptide(L)'
;MTQATPLRPSASSPLDSLVPLLFVALWSTGFIGAKLGLPYVEPLTFLALRFAIVIVLMLAVVAVAHAPWPPSGRAWLHIGVSGLLVHGVYLGGVFMAIGRGLPSGITALVVGLQPLLTALVAGALLGEKVRPAQWAGLALGFTGVALVVAGKVATVPAGALLGMLLPAVVALLGITAGTLYQKRFCPSFDLRTGSVIQYLPCAVAMAAVAYATESMAISWTGEFVFALGWLVLVLSLGAVSLLNLLIRRGGAVNVASLFYLTPPTTALIAWAMFGETLSGWALAGMALAAAGVWLARQTK
;
A
#
# COMPACT_ATOMS: atom_id res chain seq x y z
N MET A 1 -1.12 -16.46 -48.30
CA MET A 1 -1.07 -16.87 -46.88
C MET A 1 0.23 -16.33 -46.28
N THR A 2 0.20 -15.13 -45.72
CA THR A 2 1.35 -14.47 -45.09
C THR A 2 1.39 -14.91 -43.63
N GLN A 3 2.34 -15.77 -43.26
CA GLN A 3 2.53 -16.17 -41.87
C GLN A 3 3.02 -14.98 -41.06
N ALA A 4 2.25 -14.60 -40.04
CA ALA A 4 2.64 -13.59 -39.07
C ALA A 4 3.85 -14.09 -38.26
N THR A 5 4.96 -13.36 -38.33
CA THR A 5 6.16 -13.61 -37.54
C THR A 5 5.83 -13.45 -36.04
N PRO A 6 6.14 -14.42 -35.16
CA PRO A 6 5.92 -14.26 -33.74
C PRO A 6 6.84 -13.15 -33.20
N LEU A 7 6.24 -12.11 -32.63
CA LEU A 7 6.96 -11.04 -31.93
C LEU A 7 7.76 -11.67 -30.78
N ARG A 8 9.10 -11.56 -30.83
CA ARG A 8 9.98 -11.96 -29.73
C ARG A 8 9.58 -11.19 -28.46
N PRO A 9 9.61 -11.82 -27.27
CA PRO A 9 9.44 -11.09 -26.01
C PRO A 9 10.54 -10.02 -25.93
N SER A 10 10.18 -8.74 -25.81
CA SER A 10 11.17 -7.67 -25.61
C SER A 10 11.96 -7.98 -24.34
N ALA A 11 13.30 -7.92 -24.42
CA ALA A 11 14.16 -8.00 -23.26
C ALA A 11 13.67 -6.98 -22.21
N SER A 12 13.45 -7.43 -20.97
CA SER A 12 13.03 -6.56 -19.87
C SER A 12 14.08 -5.47 -19.67
N SER A 13 13.67 -4.21 -19.76
CA SER A 13 14.57 -3.08 -19.51
C SER A 13 15.06 -3.13 -18.06
N PRO A 14 16.31 -2.72 -17.74
CA PRO A 14 16.77 -2.58 -16.35
C PRO A 14 15.80 -1.75 -15.49
N LEU A 15 15.08 -0.80 -16.11
CA LEU A 15 14.07 0.03 -15.47
C LEU A 15 12.87 -0.78 -14.96
N ASP A 16 12.47 -1.85 -15.65
CA ASP A 16 11.34 -2.69 -15.24
C ASP A 16 11.65 -3.49 -13.95
N SER A 17 12.94 -3.79 -13.73
CA SER A 17 13.42 -4.48 -12.52
C SER A 17 13.52 -3.55 -11.31
N LEU A 18 13.70 -2.24 -11.54
CA LEU A 18 13.81 -1.22 -10.48
C LEU A 18 12.47 -0.76 -9.94
N VAL A 19 11.41 -0.72 -10.76
CA VAL A 19 10.07 -0.25 -10.36
C VAL A 19 9.54 -0.95 -9.08
N PRO A 20 9.59 -2.29 -8.94
CA PRO A 20 9.15 -2.96 -7.73
C PRO A 20 9.97 -2.59 -6.49
N LEU A 21 11.29 -2.42 -6.63
CA LEU A 21 12.17 -2.06 -5.51
C LEU A 21 11.92 -0.64 -5.06
N LEU A 22 11.80 0.29 -6.01
CA LEU A 22 11.44 1.68 -5.72
C LEU A 22 10.06 1.75 -5.07
N PHE A 23 9.08 0.99 -5.58
CA PHE A 23 7.76 0.89 -4.96
C PHE A 23 7.87 0.49 -3.49
N VAL A 24 8.57 -0.60 -3.18
CA VAL A 24 8.75 -1.07 -1.79
C VAL A 24 9.43 0.00 -0.94
N ALA A 25 10.50 0.61 -1.42
CA ALA A 25 11.23 1.64 -0.69
C ALA A 25 10.33 2.82 -0.34
N LEU A 26 9.63 3.38 -1.33
CA LEU A 26 8.73 4.51 -1.13
C LEU A 26 7.52 4.10 -0.26
N TRP A 27 6.88 2.98 -0.56
CA TRP A 27 5.70 2.53 0.18
C TRP A 27 5.98 2.30 1.67
N SER A 28 7.15 1.78 2.00
CA SER A 28 7.57 1.54 3.39
C SER A 28 7.70 2.81 4.21
N THR A 29 8.12 3.92 3.60
CA THR A 29 8.18 5.22 4.30
C THR A 29 6.79 5.73 4.71
N GLY A 30 5.68 5.14 4.22
CA GLY A 30 4.33 5.54 4.60
C GLY A 30 4.01 5.28 6.06
N PHE A 31 4.50 4.17 6.61
CA PHE A 31 4.36 3.84 8.03
C PHE A 31 5.18 4.79 8.91
N ILE A 32 6.33 5.25 8.41
CA ILE A 32 7.20 6.22 9.06
C ILE A 32 6.56 7.61 9.04
N GLY A 33 6.03 8.03 7.89
CA GLY A 33 5.31 9.29 7.76
C GLY A 33 4.06 9.35 8.65
N ALA A 34 3.33 8.24 8.78
CA ALA A 34 2.22 8.15 9.74
C ALA A 34 2.71 8.33 11.18
N LYS A 35 3.78 7.63 11.57
CA LYS A 35 4.38 7.77 12.92
C LYS A 35 4.86 9.20 13.21
N LEU A 36 5.38 9.91 12.21
CA LEU A 36 5.82 11.31 12.34
C LEU A 36 4.66 12.32 12.36
N GLY A 37 3.57 12.05 11.63
CA GLY A 37 2.46 12.99 11.48
C GLY A 37 1.41 12.92 12.59
N LEU A 38 1.11 11.71 13.08
CA LEU A 38 0.04 11.45 14.04
C LEU A 38 0.21 12.06 15.45
N PRO A 39 1.41 12.45 15.92
CA PRO A 39 1.53 13.26 17.14
C PRO A 39 0.87 14.65 17.05
N TYR A 40 0.61 15.14 15.84
CA TYR A 40 0.21 16.53 15.59
C TYR A 40 -1.23 16.68 15.09
N VAL A 41 -1.87 15.59 14.70
CA VAL A 41 -3.24 15.57 14.14
C VAL A 41 -3.82 14.16 14.25
N GLU A 42 -5.14 14.09 14.35
CA GLU A 42 -5.85 12.82 14.39
C GLU A 42 -5.84 12.08 13.03
N PRO A 43 -5.95 10.74 13.03
CA PRO A 43 -5.74 9.89 11.84
C PRO A 43 -6.55 10.26 10.61
N LEU A 44 -7.87 10.45 10.74
CA LEU A 44 -8.77 10.65 9.61
C LEU A 44 -8.69 12.09 9.11
N THR A 45 -8.46 13.05 10.01
CA THR A 45 -8.16 14.44 9.70
C THR A 45 -6.88 14.55 8.89
N PHE A 46 -5.83 13.82 9.27
CA PHE A 46 -4.59 13.74 8.48
C PHE A 46 -4.90 13.29 7.04
N LEU A 47 -5.64 12.18 6.91
CA LEU A 47 -5.94 11.60 5.60
C LEU A 47 -6.85 12.48 4.76
N ALA A 48 -7.86 13.10 5.35
CA ALA A 48 -8.74 14.06 4.67
C ALA A 48 -7.93 15.21 4.08
N LEU A 49 -7.05 15.83 4.89
CA LEU A 49 -6.16 16.90 4.43
C LEU A 49 -5.21 16.41 3.33
N ARG A 50 -4.55 15.27 3.53
CA ARG A 50 -3.66 14.65 2.54
C ARG A 50 -4.37 14.43 1.21
N PHE A 51 -5.56 13.83 1.22
CA PHE A 51 -6.31 13.53 0.00
C PHE A 51 -6.81 14.80 -0.68
N ALA A 52 -7.25 15.81 0.07
CA ALA A 52 -7.62 17.11 -0.48
C ALA A 52 -6.45 17.77 -1.23
N ILE A 53 -5.25 17.78 -0.62
CA ILE A 53 -4.04 18.34 -1.26
C ILE A 53 -3.69 17.56 -2.53
N VAL A 54 -3.72 16.22 -2.48
CA VAL A 54 -3.43 15.38 -3.66
C VAL A 54 -4.42 15.65 -4.78
N ILE A 55 -5.72 15.78 -4.48
CA ILE A 55 -6.75 16.11 -5.48
C ILE A 55 -6.44 17.45 -6.14
N VAL A 56 -6.14 18.50 -5.37
CA VAL A 56 -5.80 19.82 -5.92
C VAL A 56 -4.57 19.76 -6.81
N LEU A 57 -3.50 19.12 -6.36
CA LEU A 57 -2.27 18.96 -7.15
C LEU A 57 -2.52 18.18 -8.44
N MET A 58 -3.25 17.07 -8.36
CA MET A 58 -3.52 16.24 -9.53
C MET A 58 -4.49 16.91 -10.51
N LEU A 59 -5.45 17.71 -10.03
CA LEU A 59 -6.29 18.55 -10.90
C LEU A 59 -5.45 19.60 -11.64
N ALA A 60 -4.48 20.23 -10.97
CA ALA A 60 -3.56 21.14 -11.63
C ALA A 60 -2.73 20.43 -12.71
N VAL A 61 -2.20 19.23 -12.42
CA VAL A 61 -1.49 18.40 -13.40
C VAL A 61 -2.39 18.01 -14.56
N VAL A 62 -3.66 17.65 -14.31
CA VAL A 62 -4.64 17.31 -15.35
C VAL A 62 -4.91 18.50 -16.25
N ALA A 63 -5.07 19.70 -15.69
CA ALA A 63 -5.31 20.92 -16.44
C ALA A 63 -4.12 21.28 -17.34
N VAL A 64 -2.90 21.27 -16.80
CA VAL A 64 -1.68 21.61 -17.57
C VAL A 64 -1.41 20.55 -18.65
N ALA A 65 -1.54 19.27 -18.31
CA ALA A 65 -1.23 18.18 -19.23
C ALA A 65 -2.39 17.82 -20.18
N HIS A 66 -3.54 18.50 -20.07
CA HIS A 66 -4.76 18.22 -20.82
C HIS A 66 -5.11 16.71 -20.79
N ALA A 67 -5.01 16.11 -19.61
CA ALA A 67 -5.11 14.66 -19.46
C ALA A 67 -6.54 14.17 -19.74
N PRO A 68 -6.73 13.04 -20.44
CA PRO A 68 -8.04 12.55 -20.80
C PRO A 68 -8.79 12.01 -19.59
N TRP A 69 -10.05 12.42 -19.45
CA TRP A 69 -10.97 11.87 -18.45
C TRP A 69 -11.59 10.56 -18.95
N PRO A 70 -11.91 9.61 -18.05
CA PRO A 70 -12.60 8.39 -18.46
C PRO A 70 -13.96 8.71 -19.11
N PRO A 71 -14.27 8.10 -20.27
CA PRO A 71 -15.41 8.49 -21.09
C PRO A 71 -16.76 7.99 -20.58
N SER A 72 -16.79 7.13 -19.55
CA SER A 72 -18.04 6.54 -19.04
C SER A 72 -18.15 6.66 -17.52
N GLY A 73 -19.36 6.96 -17.03
CA GLY A 73 -19.63 6.99 -15.58
C GLY A 73 -19.34 5.66 -14.88
N ARG A 74 -19.44 4.54 -15.60
CA ARG A 74 -19.03 3.22 -15.08
C ARG A 74 -17.54 3.13 -14.80
N ALA A 75 -16.69 3.72 -15.65
CA ALA A 75 -15.25 3.78 -15.38
C ALA A 75 -14.96 4.62 -14.14
N TRP A 76 -15.66 5.75 -13.98
CA TRP A 76 -15.57 6.58 -12.77
C TRP A 76 -15.94 5.80 -11.51
N LEU A 77 -17.06 5.06 -11.54
CA LEU A 77 -17.49 4.21 -10.43
C LEU A 77 -16.40 3.18 -10.06
N HIS A 78 -15.91 2.41 -11.03
CA HIS A 78 -14.93 1.35 -10.74
C HIS A 78 -13.59 1.92 -10.22
N ILE A 79 -13.12 3.03 -10.78
CA ILE A 79 -11.90 3.71 -10.31
C ILE A 79 -12.14 4.28 -8.90
N GLY A 80 -13.29 4.90 -8.65
CA GLY A 80 -13.64 5.44 -7.33
C GLY A 80 -13.75 4.37 -6.25
N VAL A 81 -14.38 3.22 -6.55
CA VAL A 81 -14.47 2.07 -5.64
C VAL A 81 -13.09 1.48 -5.36
N SER A 82 -12.27 1.30 -6.39
CA SER A 82 -10.87 0.89 -6.24
C SER A 82 -10.10 1.83 -5.32
N GLY A 83 -10.21 3.15 -5.55
CA GLY A 83 -9.59 4.17 -4.71
C GLY A 83 -10.08 4.12 -3.27
N LEU A 84 -11.40 4.01 -3.05
CA LEU A 84 -11.97 3.94 -1.72
C LEU A 84 -11.45 2.72 -0.94
N LEU A 85 -11.28 1.56 -1.59
CA LEU A 85 -10.74 0.36 -0.95
C LEU A 85 -9.22 0.48 -0.68
N VAL A 86 -8.44 0.90 -1.68
CA VAL A 86 -6.97 0.96 -1.65
C VAL A 86 -6.44 2.17 -0.86
N HIS A 87 -7.19 3.26 -0.78
CA HIS A 87 -6.76 4.47 -0.08
C HIS A 87 -7.64 4.80 1.11
N GLY A 88 -8.97 4.76 0.97
CA GLY A 88 -9.88 5.05 2.08
C GLY A 88 -9.81 3.99 3.19
N VAL A 89 -10.20 2.75 2.86
CA VAL A 89 -10.28 1.64 3.83
C VAL A 89 -8.89 1.21 4.28
N TYR A 90 -7.96 1.01 3.34
CA TYR A 90 -6.59 0.61 3.66
C TYR A 90 -5.84 1.68 4.48
N LEU A 91 -5.67 2.91 3.97
CA LEU A 91 -4.89 3.91 4.70
C LEU A 91 -5.64 4.37 5.95
N GLY A 92 -6.97 4.49 5.90
CA GLY A 92 -7.81 4.78 7.07
C GLY A 92 -7.58 3.77 8.18
N GLY A 93 -7.65 2.46 7.88
CA GLY A 93 -7.40 1.42 8.86
C GLY A 93 -5.96 1.41 9.38
N VAL A 94 -4.95 1.64 8.53
CA VAL A 94 -3.54 1.74 8.95
C VAL A 94 -3.32 2.92 9.89
N PHE A 95 -3.78 4.12 9.52
CA PHE A 95 -3.60 5.33 10.32
C PHE A 95 -4.37 5.23 11.64
N MET A 96 -5.59 4.68 11.63
CA MET A 96 -6.36 4.44 12.84
C MET A 96 -5.70 3.42 13.77
N ALA A 97 -5.13 2.33 13.23
CA ALA A 97 -4.42 1.36 14.04
C ALA A 97 -3.20 1.99 14.73
N ILE A 98 -2.39 2.74 13.98
CA ILE A 98 -1.20 3.42 14.51
C ILE A 98 -1.60 4.52 15.51
N GLY A 99 -2.62 5.31 15.20
CA GLY A 99 -3.13 6.36 16.10
C GLY A 99 -3.70 5.82 17.41
N ARG A 100 -4.24 4.60 17.40
CA ARG A 100 -4.66 3.88 18.62
C ARG A 100 -3.50 3.23 19.38
N GLY A 101 -2.26 3.41 18.93
CA GLY A 101 -1.05 2.92 19.60
C GLY A 101 -0.55 1.57 19.10
N LEU A 102 -1.10 1.00 18.02
CA LEU A 102 -0.53 -0.22 17.44
C LEU A 102 0.86 0.11 16.85
N PRO A 103 1.94 -0.60 17.27
CA PRO A 103 3.26 -0.39 16.70
C PRO A 103 3.23 -0.53 15.17
N SER A 104 3.86 0.41 14.45
CA SER A 104 3.85 0.44 12.97
C SER A 104 4.37 -0.84 12.33
N GLY A 105 5.33 -1.52 12.97
CA GLY A 105 5.81 -2.84 12.55
C GLY A 105 4.75 -3.94 12.64
N ILE A 106 3.90 -3.93 13.68
CA ILE A 106 2.78 -4.88 13.82
C ILE A 106 1.69 -4.55 12.79
N THR A 107 1.34 -3.27 12.62
CA THR A 107 0.40 -2.85 11.57
C THR A 107 0.86 -3.30 10.18
N ALA A 108 2.16 -3.15 9.90
CA ALA A 108 2.76 -3.58 8.64
C ALA A 108 2.79 -5.11 8.49
N LEU A 109 3.00 -5.88 9.57
CA LEU A 109 2.87 -7.35 9.56
C LEU A 109 1.45 -7.80 9.24
N VAL A 110 0.44 -7.21 9.89
CA VAL A 110 -0.97 -7.55 9.67
C VAL A 110 -1.34 -7.30 8.21
N VAL A 111 -1.03 -6.12 7.68
CA VAL A 111 -1.24 -5.82 6.25
C VAL A 111 -0.38 -6.71 5.36
N GLY A 112 0.81 -7.09 5.83
CA GLY A 112 1.71 -8.02 5.18
C GLY A 112 1.10 -9.40 4.92
N LEU A 113 -0.04 -9.76 5.53
CA LEU A 113 -0.81 -10.97 5.18
C LEU A 113 -1.51 -10.91 3.82
N GLN A 114 -1.59 -9.73 3.21
CA GLN A 114 -2.24 -9.50 1.91
C GLN A 114 -1.83 -10.53 0.83
N PRO A 115 -0.56 -10.91 0.65
CA PRO A 115 -0.15 -11.85 -0.40
C PRO A 115 -0.79 -13.23 -0.24
N LEU A 116 -0.94 -13.73 0.98
CA LEU A 116 -1.62 -15.01 1.25
C LEU A 116 -3.11 -14.92 0.93
N LEU A 117 -3.79 -13.87 1.40
CA LEU A 117 -5.20 -13.67 1.11
C LEU A 117 -5.44 -13.49 -0.40
N THR A 118 -4.57 -12.74 -1.06
CA THR A 118 -4.60 -12.54 -2.50
C THR A 118 -4.43 -13.88 -3.22
N ALA A 119 -3.47 -14.72 -2.82
CA ALA A 119 -3.25 -16.03 -3.43
C ALA A 119 -4.44 -16.99 -3.26
N LEU A 120 -5.10 -16.98 -2.09
CA LEU A 120 -6.29 -17.80 -1.85
C LEU A 120 -7.47 -17.41 -2.76
N VAL A 121 -7.62 -16.11 -3.03
CA VAL A 121 -8.82 -15.57 -3.68
C VAL A 121 -8.61 -15.27 -5.18
N ALA A 122 -7.38 -15.03 -5.62
CA ALA A 122 -7.07 -14.63 -7.00
C ALA A 122 -7.49 -15.70 -8.03
N GLY A 123 -7.43 -16.99 -7.68
CA GLY A 123 -7.91 -18.06 -8.55
C GLY A 123 -9.41 -17.97 -8.84
N ALA A 124 -10.21 -17.72 -7.81
CA ALA A 124 -11.67 -17.62 -7.95
C ALA A 124 -12.12 -16.32 -8.62
N LEU A 125 -11.49 -15.18 -8.31
CA LEU A 125 -11.93 -13.87 -8.81
C LEU A 125 -11.29 -13.45 -10.13
N LEU A 126 -10.04 -13.84 -10.38
CA LEU A 126 -9.25 -13.40 -11.54
C LEU A 126 -8.88 -14.55 -12.48
N GLY A 127 -9.14 -15.80 -12.10
CA GLY A 127 -8.70 -16.96 -12.87
C GLY A 127 -7.18 -17.20 -12.81
N GLU A 128 -6.47 -16.56 -11.88
CA GLU A 128 -5.02 -16.70 -11.71
C GLU A 128 -4.68 -18.04 -11.03
N LYS A 129 -3.81 -18.84 -11.64
CA LYS A 129 -3.33 -20.09 -11.01
C LYS A 129 -2.11 -19.82 -10.15
N VAL A 130 -2.21 -20.07 -8.85
CA VAL A 130 -1.07 -19.97 -7.93
C VAL A 130 -0.26 -21.26 -7.95
N ARG A 131 1.00 -21.16 -8.38
CA ARG A 131 1.89 -22.32 -8.51
C ARG A 131 2.42 -22.78 -7.13
N PRO A 132 2.82 -24.06 -6.96
CA PRO A 132 3.43 -24.53 -5.72
C PRO A 132 4.65 -23.72 -5.27
N ALA A 133 5.51 -23.30 -6.22
CA ALA A 133 6.65 -22.43 -5.93
C ALA A 133 6.21 -21.05 -5.39
N GLN A 134 5.09 -20.51 -5.87
CA GLN A 134 4.53 -19.26 -5.34
C GLN A 134 4.02 -19.48 -3.91
N TRP A 135 3.31 -20.58 -3.63
CA TRP A 135 2.92 -20.93 -2.26
C TRP A 135 4.11 -21.05 -1.31
N ALA A 136 5.18 -21.73 -1.74
CA ALA A 136 6.41 -21.83 -0.96
C ALA A 136 7.04 -20.46 -0.69
N GLY A 137 7.13 -19.61 -1.72
CA GLY A 137 7.63 -18.23 -1.57
C GLY A 137 6.76 -17.39 -0.65
N LEU A 138 5.43 -17.56 -0.70
CA LEU A 138 4.50 -16.85 0.16
C LEU A 138 4.61 -17.27 1.63
N ALA A 139 4.77 -18.57 1.90
CA ALA A 139 4.97 -19.11 3.24
C ALA A 139 6.33 -18.65 3.82
N LEU A 140 7.38 -18.69 3.00
CA LEU A 140 8.72 -18.21 3.36
C LEU A 140 8.70 -16.72 3.67
N GLY A 141 8.05 -15.94 2.80
CA GLY A 141 7.84 -14.50 2.96
C GLY A 141 7.14 -14.16 4.26
N PHE A 142 6.00 -14.80 4.52
CA PHE A 142 5.23 -14.61 5.75
C PHE A 142 6.04 -14.94 7.00
N THR A 143 6.75 -16.07 7.01
CA THR A 143 7.61 -16.47 8.13
C THR A 143 8.69 -15.42 8.38
N GLY A 144 9.31 -14.90 7.32
CA GLY A 144 10.32 -13.85 7.42
C GLY A 144 9.77 -12.58 8.05
N VAL A 145 8.60 -12.13 7.60
CA VAL A 145 7.94 -10.95 8.17
C VAL A 145 7.55 -11.18 9.63
N ALA A 146 7.03 -12.36 9.98
CA ALA A 146 6.71 -12.71 11.36
C ALA A 146 7.93 -12.64 12.27
N LEU A 147 9.09 -13.15 11.82
CA LEU A 147 10.35 -13.06 12.57
C LEU A 147 10.82 -11.61 12.79
N VAL A 148 10.66 -10.73 11.80
CA VAL A 148 10.98 -9.29 11.92
C VAL A 148 10.20 -8.62 13.04
N VAL A 149 8.96 -9.07 13.26
CA VAL A 149 8.00 -8.38 14.15
C VAL A 149 7.78 -9.13 15.47
N ALA A 150 8.26 -10.38 15.60
CA ALA A 150 8.08 -11.22 16.78
C ALA A 150 8.47 -10.52 18.10
N GLY A 151 9.58 -9.78 18.11
CA GLY A 151 10.04 -9.04 19.30
C GLY A 151 9.21 -7.81 19.67
N LYS A 152 8.32 -7.35 18.79
CA LYS A 152 7.48 -6.16 19.00
C LYS A 152 6.10 -6.50 19.58
N VAL A 153 5.67 -7.76 19.51
CA VAL A 153 4.32 -8.19 19.93
C VAL A 153 4.16 -8.23 21.46
N ALA A 154 5.25 -8.49 22.19
CA ALA A 154 5.25 -8.66 23.64
C ALA A 154 4.91 -7.37 24.43
N THR A 155 4.82 -6.21 23.77
CA THR A 155 4.62 -4.91 24.42
C THR A 155 3.18 -4.40 24.39
N VAL A 156 2.23 -5.16 23.83
CA VAL A 156 0.82 -4.70 23.68
C VAL A 156 -0.07 -5.30 24.78
N PRO A 157 -0.74 -4.48 25.61
CA PRO A 157 -1.67 -4.97 26.63
C PRO A 157 -2.86 -5.73 26.01
N ALA A 158 -3.16 -6.93 26.50
CA ALA A 158 -4.18 -7.82 25.94
C ALA A 158 -5.58 -7.15 25.85
N GLY A 159 -5.94 -6.31 26.83
CA GLY A 159 -7.24 -5.62 26.87
C GLY A 159 -7.42 -4.53 25.81
N ALA A 160 -6.32 -3.96 25.28
CA ALA A 160 -6.35 -2.91 24.26
C ALA A 160 -6.12 -3.46 22.83
N LEU A 161 -5.65 -4.72 22.73
CA LEU A 161 -5.18 -5.33 21.50
C LEU A 161 -6.27 -5.39 20.41
N LEU A 162 -7.51 -5.73 20.75
CA LEU A 162 -8.61 -5.80 19.78
C LEU A 162 -8.93 -4.43 19.16
N GLY A 163 -8.96 -3.37 19.98
CA GLY A 163 -9.25 -2.01 19.51
C GLY A 163 -8.16 -1.44 18.58
N MET A 164 -6.91 -1.88 18.79
CA MET A 164 -5.74 -1.55 17.98
C MET A 164 -5.64 -2.39 16.70
N LEU A 165 -5.96 -3.70 16.77
CA LEU A 165 -5.84 -4.64 15.65
C LEU A 165 -6.99 -4.53 14.65
N LEU A 166 -8.22 -4.28 15.08
CA LEU A 166 -9.38 -4.28 14.20
C LEU A 166 -9.21 -3.34 12.99
N PRO A 167 -8.76 -2.08 13.15
CA PRO A 167 -8.50 -1.21 11.99
C PRO A 167 -7.41 -1.75 11.06
N ALA A 168 -6.38 -2.42 11.58
CA ALA A 168 -5.34 -3.06 10.77
C ALA A 168 -5.88 -4.25 9.95
N VAL A 169 -6.80 -5.03 10.53
CA VAL A 169 -7.49 -6.13 9.82
C VAL A 169 -8.42 -5.55 8.74
N VAL A 170 -9.17 -4.50 9.04
CA VAL A 170 -9.99 -3.79 8.05
C VAL A 170 -9.10 -3.24 6.92
N ALA A 171 -7.93 -2.71 7.24
CA ALA A 171 -6.98 -2.25 6.24
C ALA A 171 -6.48 -3.39 5.33
N LEU A 172 -6.12 -4.53 5.92
CA LEU A 172 -5.72 -5.75 5.20
C LEU A 172 -6.81 -6.20 4.21
N LEU A 173 -8.07 -6.23 4.65
CA LEU A 173 -9.20 -6.58 3.80
C LEU A 173 -9.40 -5.53 2.70
N GLY A 174 -9.30 -4.24 3.03
CA GLY A 174 -9.42 -3.12 2.10
C GLY A 174 -8.39 -3.18 0.96
N ILE A 175 -7.11 -3.35 1.28
CA ILE A 175 -6.05 -3.43 0.26
C ILE A 175 -6.15 -4.70 -0.58
N THR A 176 -6.51 -5.83 0.03
CA THR A 176 -6.69 -7.11 -0.70
C THR A 176 -7.87 -7.01 -1.67
N ALA A 177 -9.03 -6.58 -1.18
CA ALA A 177 -10.22 -6.40 -2.01
C ALA A 177 -9.99 -5.32 -3.07
N GLY A 178 -9.38 -4.19 -2.71
CA GLY A 178 -9.13 -3.06 -3.60
C GLY A 178 -8.19 -3.40 -4.76
N THR A 179 -7.09 -4.09 -4.48
CA THR A 179 -6.13 -4.50 -5.54
C THR A 179 -6.72 -5.55 -6.48
N LEU A 180 -7.46 -6.53 -5.95
CA LEU A 180 -8.20 -7.52 -6.75
C LEU A 180 -9.31 -6.87 -7.58
N TYR A 181 -10.08 -5.96 -6.98
CA TYR A 181 -11.16 -5.23 -7.64
C TYR A 181 -10.61 -4.37 -8.78
N GLN A 182 -9.55 -3.61 -8.52
CA GLN A 182 -8.88 -2.78 -9.53
C GLN A 182 -8.40 -3.64 -10.70
N LYS A 183 -7.75 -4.77 -10.40
CA LYS A 183 -7.27 -5.69 -11.44
C LYS A 183 -8.43 -6.25 -12.29
N ARG A 184 -9.60 -6.50 -11.69
CA ARG A 184 -10.76 -7.07 -12.38
C ARG A 184 -11.53 -6.06 -13.22
N PHE A 185 -11.80 -4.87 -12.68
CA PHE A 185 -12.77 -3.93 -13.25
C PHE A 185 -12.16 -2.68 -13.87
N CYS A 186 -10.99 -2.24 -13.39
CA CYS A 186 -10.31 -1.05 -13.90
C CYS A 186 -8.77 -1.24 -13.96
N PRO A 187 -8.28 -2.26 -14.69
CA PRO A 187 -6.86 -2.60 -14.72
C PRO A 187 -5.96 -1.53 -15.37
N SER A 188 -6.56 -0.59 -16.11
CA SER A 188 -5.86 0.51 -16.74
C SER A 188 -6.73 1.75 -16.78
N PHE A 189 -6.17 2.87 -16.37
CA PHE A 189 -6.71 4.22 -16.49
C PHE A 189 -5.54 5.21 -16.56
N ASP A 190 -5.80 6.45 -16.99
CA ASP A 190 -4.78 7.50 -16.94
C ASP A 190 -4.44 7.82 -15.48
N LEU A 191 -3.16 7.74 -15.11
CA LEU A 191 -2.74 7.90 -13.72
C LEU A 191 -3.06 9.29 -13.16
N ARG A 192 -3.23 10.31 -14.02
CA ARG A 192 -3.49 11.68 -13.58
C ARG A 192 -4.95 11.86 -13.19
N THR A 193 -5.86 11.62 -14.13
CA THR A 193 -7.31 11.72 -13.88
C THR A 193 -7.78 10.60 -12.95
N GLY A 194 -7.23 9.40 -13.08
CA GLY A 194 -7.54 8.27 -12.21
C GLY A 194 -7.13 8.48 -10.75
N SER A 195 -6.02 9.19 -10.47
CA SER A 195 -5.68 9.57 -9.09
C SER A 195 -6.74 10.49 -8.49
N VAL A 196 -7.20 11.50 -9.23
CA VAL A 196 -8.28 12.39 -8.77
C VAL A 196 -9.54 11.57 -8.43
N ILE A 197 -9.95 10.68 -9.34
CA ILE A 197 -11.16 9.86 -9.18
C ILE A 197 -11.03 8.90 -7.99
N GLN A 198 -9.84 8.33 -7.77
CA GLN A 198 -9.60 7.45 -6.61
C GLN A 198 -9.63 8.22 -5.29
N TYR A 199 -9.02 9.39 -5.23
CA TYR A 199 -8.91 10.15 -3.98
C TYR A 199 -10.19 10.92 -3.62
N LEU A 200 -11.02 11.29 -4.58
CA LEU A 200 -12.27 12.04 -4.33
C LEU A 200 -13.21 11.35 -3.32
N PRO A 201 -13.64 10.08 -3.51
CA PRO A 201 -14.49 9.40 -2.53
C PRO A 201 -13.76 9.18 -1.19
N CYS A 202 -12.43 9.04 -1.22
CA CYS A 202 -11.63 8.92 0.00
C CYS A 202 -11.64 10.22 0.81
N ALA A 203 -11.42 11.36 0.17
CA ALA A 203 -11.42 12.66 0.82
C ALA A 203 -12.78 12.94 1.47
N VAL A 204 -13.88 12.68 0.73
CA VAL A 204 -15.25 12.85 1.25
C VAL A 204 -15.49 11.91 2.43
N ALA A 205 -15.17 10.63 2.30
CA ALA A 205 -15.39 9.65 3.37
C ALA A 205 -14.56 9.97 4.62
N MET A 206 -13.27 10.26 4.47
CA MET A 206 -12.40 10.60 5.60
C MET A 206 -12.82 11.91 6.26
N ALA A 207 -13.16 12.95 5.48
CA ALA A 207 -13.63 14.22 6.05
C ALA A 207 -14.95 14.06 6.81
N ALA A 208 -15.90 13.29 6.27
CA ALA A 208 -17.17 13.04 6.93
C ALA A 208 -17.01 12.26 8.25
N VAL A 209 -16.18 11.21 8.26
CA VAL A 209 -15.93 10.44 9.49
C VAL A 209 -15.10 11.26 10.47
N ALA A 210 -14.06 11.96 10.03
CA ALA A 210 -13.26 12.85 10.88
C ALA A 210 -14.15 13.92 11.56
N TYR A 211 -15.02 14.58 10.80
CA TYR A 211 -15.95 15.56 11.36
C TYR A 211 -16.88 14.96 12.43
N ALA A 212 -17.24 13.69 12.30
CA ALA A 212 -18.12 13.00 13.25
C ALA A 212 -17.39 12.42 14.47
N THR A 213 -16.08 12.12 14.37
CA THR A 213 -15.36 11.33 15.39
C THR A 213 -14.09 11.97 15.94
N GLU A 214 -13.58 13.02 15.31
CA GLU A 214 -12.30 13.67 15.62
C GLU A 214 -12.53 15.17 15.88
N SER A 215 -11.58 15.81 16.57
CA SER A 215 -11.60 17.26 16.82
C SER A 215 -11.25 18.10 15.59
N MET A 216 -10.62 17.47 14.58
CA MET A 216 -10.05 18.13 13.40
C MET A 216 -8.99 19.20 13.72
N ALA A 217 -8.45 19.20 14.95
CA ALA A 217 -7.38 20.10 15.34
C ALA A 217 -6.04 19.65 14.73
N ILE A 218 -5.28 20.62 14.24
CA ILE A 218 -3.97 20.38 13.61
C ILE A 218 -2.93 21.27 14.29
N SER A 219 -1.91 20.64 14.85
CA SER A 219 -0.72 21.33 15.37
C SER A 219 0.30 21.49 14.24
N TRP A 220 0.36 22.67 13.64
CA TRP A 220 1.26 22.94 12.52
C TRP A 220 2.70 23.10 12.99
N THR A 221 3.48 22.03 12.84
CA THR A 221 4.93 21.99 13.12
C THR A 221 5.73 21.68 11.86
N GLY A 222 7.03 21.96 11.87
CA GLY A 222 7.92 21.61 10.74
C GLY A 222 7.93 20.10 10.46
N GLU A 223 7.88 19.27 11.51
CA GLU A 223 7.78 17.81 11.40
C GLU A 223 6.47 17.37 10.75
N PHE A 224 5.34 17.96 11.16
CA PHE A 224 4.04 17.68 10.57
C PHE A 224 4.01 18.05 9.08
N VAL A 225 4.48 19.25 8.74
CA VAL A 225 4.54 19.73 7.34
C VAL A 225 5.44 18.82 6.49
N PHE A 226 6.58 18.40 7.03
CA PHE A 226 7.46 17.45 6.35
C PHE A 226 6.77 16.09 6.13
N ALA A 227 6.16 15.53 7.17
CA ALA A 227 5.46 14.25 7.08
C ALA A 227 4.30 14.29 6.08
N LEU A 228 3.47 15.35 6.12
CA LEU A 228 2.38 15.58 5.20
C LEU A 228 2.88 15.77 3.76
N GLY A 229 3.88 16.62 3.55
CA GLY A 229 4.48 16.86 2.25
C GLY A 229 5.08 15.60 1.63
N TRP A 230 5.80 14.79 2.42
CA TRP A 230 6.34 13.51 1.99
C TRP A 230 5.23 12.51 1.61
N LEU A 231 4.21 12.38 2.46
CA LEU A 231 3.08 11.48 2.23
C LEU A 231 2.24 11.90 1.00
N VAL A 232 2.12 13.20 0.73
CA VAL A 232 1.47 13.75 -0.47
C VAL A 232 2.33 13.48 -1.71
N LEU A 233 3.55 14.03 -1.77
CA LEU A 233 4.35 14.07 -3.00
C LEU A 233 5.00 12.73 -3.31
N VAL A 234 5.65 12.11 -2.33
CA VAL A 234 6.43 10.90 -2.58
C VAL A 234 5.53 9.67 -2.62
N LEU A 235 4.52 9.60 -1.75
CA LEU A 235 3.70 8.39 -1.63
C LEU A 235 2.44 8.45 -2.47
N SER A 236 1.64 9.50 -2.35
CA SER A 236 0.39 9.58 -3.11
C SER A 236 0.62 9.83 -4.60
N LEU A 237 1.65 10.56 -4.98
CA LEU A 237 2.00 10.74 -6.40
C LEU A 237 2.98 9.67 -6.88
N GLY A 238 4.09 9.46 -6.15
CA GLY A 238 5.12 8.49 -6.55
C GLY A 238 4.71 7.04 -6.35
N ALA A 239 4.65 6.58 -5.10
CA ALA A 239 4.44 5.17 -4.77
C ALA A 239 3.12 4.61 -5.29
N VAL A 240 2.02 5.38 -5.22
CA VAL A 240 0.71 4.95 -5.74
C VAL A 240 0.71 4.88 -7.27
N SER A 241 1.40 5.78 -7.98
CA SER A 241 1.58 5.63 -9.43
C SER A 241 2.31 4.33 -9.76
N LEU A 242 3.38 4.00 -9.02
CA LEU A 242 4.09 2.73 -9.19
C LEU A 242 3.19 1.52 -8.90
N LEU A 243 2.36 1.58 -7.83
CA LEU A 243 1.38 0.53 -7.53
C LEU A 243 0.41 0.31 -8.69
N ASN A 244 -0.19 1.38 -9.22
CA ASN A 244 -1.12 1.30 -10.35
C ASN A 244 -0.45 0.71 -11.59
N LEU A 245 0.81 1.07 -11.82
CA LEU A 245 1.64 0.55 -12.91
C LEU A 245 1.93 -0.95 -12.73
N LEU A 246 2.27 -1.37 -11.51
CA LEU A 246 2.50 -2.76 -11.13
C LEU A 246 1.23 -3.61 -11.24
N ILE A 247 0.08 -3.13 -10.77
CA ILE A 247 -1.24 -3.80 -10.92
C ILE A 247 -1.58 -3.97 -12.39
N ARG A 248 -1.36 -2.94 -13.22
CA ARG A 248 -1.61 -3.01 -14.66
C ARG A 248 -0.78 -4.09 -15.34
N ARG A 249 0.53 -4.19 -15.02
CA ARG A 249 1.49 -5.06 -15.72
C ARG A 249 1.65 -6.46 -15.11
N GLY A 250 1.45 -6.63 -13.80
CA GLY A 250 1.70 -7.87 -13.07
C GLY A 250 0.42 -8.60 -12.66
N GLY A 251 0.53 -9.90 -12.34
CA GLY A 251 -0.55 -10.66 -11.68
C GLY A 251 -0.77 -10.18 -10.25
N ALA A 252 -2.00 -10.33 -9.73
CA ALA A 252 -2.38 -9.81 -8.42
C ALA A 252 -1.48 -10.37 -7.31
N VAL A 253 -1.18 -11.66 -7.34
CA VAL A 253 -0.31 -12.32 -6.36
C VAL A 253 1.13 -11.78 -6.41
N ASN A 254 1.66 -11.53 -7.60
CA ASN A 254 3.01 -11.00 -7.77
C ASN A 254 3.13 -9.58 -7.22
N VAL A 255 2.14 -8.72 -7.48
CA VAL A 255 2.12 -7.36 -6.95
C VAL A 255 1.94 -7.37 -5.44
N ALA A 256 1.01 -8.18 -4.93
CA ALA A 256 0.80 -8.32 -3.49
C ALA A 256 2.08 -8.80 -2.78
N SER A 257 2.81 -9.77 -3.33
CA SER A 257 4.04 -10.30 -2.70
C SER A 257 5.09 -9.23 -2.37
N LEU A 258 5.13 -8.11 -3.10
CA LEU A 258 6.03 -6.99 -2.81
C LEU A 258 5.80 -6.40 -1.40
N PHE A 259 4.57 -6.45 -0.90
CA PHE A 259 4.23 -5.95 0.43
C PHE A 259 4.91 -6.72 1.56
N TYR A 260 5.42 -7.94 1.33
CA TYR A 260 6.26 -8.63 2.33
C TYR A 260 7.60 -7.96 2.57
N LEU A 261 8.11 -7.17 1.62
CA LEU A 261 9.34 -6.41 1.81
C LEU A 261 9.09 -5.13 2.60
N THR A 262 7.83 -4.74 2.81
CA THR A 262 7.46 -3.51 3.50
C THR A 262 7.87 -3.55 4.98
N PRO A 263 7.53 -4.56 5.80
CA PRO A 263 7.93 -4.56 7.21
C PRO A 263 9.45 -4.62 7.44
N PRO A 264 10.24 -5.45 6.71
CA PRO A 264 11.69 -5.37 6.69
C PRO A 264 12.24 -3.97 6.44
N THR A 265 11.76 -3.32 5.38
CA THR A 265 12.24 -2.00 4.95
C THR A 265 11.84 -0.92 5.96
N THR A 266 10.61 -0.95 6.46
CA THR A 266 10.14 -0.06 7.52
C THR A 266 10.96 -0.23 8.80
N ALA A 267 11.31 -1.46 9.19
CA ALA A 267 12.14 -1.72 10.35
C ALA A 267 13.57 -1.17 10.19
N LEU A 268 14.17 -1.29 9.00
CA LEU A 268 15.46 -0.67 8.68
C LEU A 268 15.40 0.86 8.77
N ILE A 269 14.37 1.48 8.19
CA ILE A 269 14.19 2.94 8.26
C ILE A 269 13.98 3.38 9.71
N ALA A 270 13.18 2.63 10.49
CA ALA A 270 12.91 2.96 11.88
C ALA A 270 14.15 2.82 12.78
N TRP A 271 15.00 1.81 12.55
CA TRP A 271 16.30 1.69 13.21
C TRP A 271 17.20 2.89 12.89
N ALA A 272 17.30 3.26 11.62
CA ALA A 272 18.16 4.36 11.18
C ALA A 272 17.68 5.75 11.67
N MET A 273 16.37 6.00 11.66
CA MET A 273 15.80 7.31 12.00
C MET A 273 15.45 7.48 13.47
N PHE A 274 15.00 6.43 14.13
CA PHE A 274 14.50 6.48 15.52
C PHE A 274 15.37 5.71 16.51
N GLY A 275 16.46 5.08 16.06
CA GLY A 275 17.33 4.27 16.92
C GLY A 275 16.67 2.99 17.44
N GLU A 276 15.59 2.51 16.81
CA GLU A 276 14.92 1.26 17.21
C GLU A 276 15.85 0.05 17.07
N THR A 277 15.94 -0.82 18.06
CA THR A 277 16.85 -1.98 18.00
C THR A 277 16.43 -3.01 16.94
N LEU A 278 17.39 -3.44 16.11
CA LEU A 278 17.26 -4.59 15.22
C LEU A 278 17.90 -5.83 15.83
N SER A 279 17.08 -6.84 16.14
CA SER A 279 17.58 -8.12 16.64
C SER A 279 18.19 -8.97 15.51
N GLY A 280 19.05 -9.93 15.86
CA GLY A 280 19.55 -10.92 14.89
C GLY A 280 18.42 -11.71 14.22
N TRP A 281 17.34 -11.99 14.96
CA TRP A 281 16.11 -12.59 14.42
C TRP A 281 15.42 -11.71 13.39
N ALA A 282 15.42 -10.39 13.59
CA ALA A 282 14.89 -9.48 12.60
C ALA A 282 15.71 -9.53 11.31
N LEU A 283 17.04 -9.49 11.38
CA LEU A 283 17.91 -9.60 10.21
C LEU A 283 17.69 -10.92 9.44
N ALA A 284 17.60 -12.05 10.16
CA ALA A 284 17.28 -13.34 9.55
C ALA A 284 15.89 -13.33 8.88
N GLY A 285 14.90 -12.74 9.54
CA GLY A 285 13.55 -12.57 9.00
C GLY A 285 13.52 -11.70 7.73
N MET A 286 14.33 -10.64 7.66
CA MET A 286 14.45 -9.81 6.45
C MET A 286 14.99 -10.60 5.26
N ALA A 287 16.05 -11.39 5.48
CA ALA A 287 16.62 -12.24 4.44
C ALA A 287 15.60 -13.29 3.96
N LEU A 288 14.86 -13.88 4.89
CA LEU A 288 13.82 -14.87 4.60
C LEU A 288 12.65 -14.25 3.81
N ALA A 289 12.24 -13.03 4.17
CA ALA A 289 11.21 -12.28 3.45
C ALA A 289 11.66 -11.97 2.01
N ALA A 290 12.90 -11.52 1.83
CA ALA A 290 13.49 -11.26 0.52
C ALA A 290 13.55 -12.52 -0.36
N ALA A 291 14.01 -13.64 0.21
CA ALA A 291 14.06 -14.93 -0.48
C ALA A 291 12.65 -15.42 -0.87
N GLY A 292 11.67 -15.26 0.03
CA GLY A 292 10.28 -15.64 -0.24
C GLY A 292 9.66 -14.86 -1.39
N VAL A 293 9.88 -13.54 -1.43
CA VAL A 293 9.41 -12.69 -2.53
C VAL A 293 10.11 -13.01 -3.84
N TRP A 294 11.42 -13.26 -3.81
CA TRP A 294 12.16 -13.68 -4.99
C TRP A 294 11.64 -15.01 -5.55
N LEU A 295 11.39 -16.00 -4.69
CA LEU A 295 10.83 -17.29 -5.08
C LEU A 295 9.40 -17.15 -5.63
N ALA A 296 8.55 -16.36 -4.99
CA ALA A 296 7.17 -16.12 -5.42
C ALA A 296 7.08 -15.40 -6.78
N ARG A 297 8.11 -14.65 -7.16
CA ARG A 297 8.12 -13.84 -8.39
C ARG A 297 8.87 -14.48 -9.56
N GLN A 298 9.67 -15.51 -9.33
CA GLN A 298 10.52 -16.10 -10.37
C GLN A 298 9.81 -16.89 -11.46
N THR A 299 8.53 -17.21 -11.28
CA THR A 299 7.83 -18.13 -12.17
C THR A 299 6.98 -17.37 -13.20
N LYS A 300 7.63 -16.94 -14.29
CA LYS A 300 6.94 -16.84 -15.59
C LYS A 300 6.44 -18.21 -16.01
#